data_AF-A0AA94L278-F1
#
_entry.id   AF-A0AA94L278-F1
#
_cell.length_a   1.000
_cell.length_b   1.000
_cell.length_c   1.000
_cell.angle_alpha   90.00
_cell.angle_beta   90.00
_cell.angle_gamma   90.00
#
_symmetry.space_group_name_H-M   'P 1'
#
loop_
_entity.id
_entity.type
_entity.pdbx_description
1 polymer ?
#
loop_
_entity_poly.entity_id
_entity_poly.type
_entity_poly.pdbx_seq_one_letter_code
_entity_poly.pdbx_strand_id
1 'polypeptide(L)'
;MTAMTRDGQPSGRFPILDYAYTHEQTQATTGYFSCVPPEGLGFEAALERLEAAPMDDFLHLHLLRHLSAQNTGYLAGLAALCHDEKKDDFVRPVLAALLLECAILVPQHEKACAAFPADAAARLAHASPALYLRAVCRSDMETAAAWSELFRNNICGHHALPRPEEAGIPLLFSQKSIAETARGMAAGAGSIVAHHERLAAEAAPAWQRPPAQETFLRALDALMEAGIIAGPEMRHEASLSPIALLRAWQVDMEVCCGAARHRLRGQATAYGRGLSLAAARASYAMEIVERSSAYVSIGPSDDGCDGDCERAEVGQVRNRKQPLPLVKARFSELQAWGRAALDPNMLPVETPYEDSPLHWLPAVAPDGSGVLVPAQAVFLFCNLDEQALFLAGGSTGLASGNTLDEARQAALTEIFERDAEATTPYSRSRCFVLKSRDARLQSLLDDYAACGINVQFQDITTEFGLPVYQCFVMGRDGVLARATGAGLSGPRAALAALTETPWPYSTSQAVRPTPSGPGLAGLPVRMLEDLPDYSLPSPADNCRLLEAILADHGKKPLYVDISRADLDLPVVRAIVPHLSLTGEWDRFSRPDMRIFARYLNLFT
;
A
#
# COMPACT_ATOMS: atom_id res chain seq x y z
N MET A 1 19.71 -19.75 -37.54
CA MET A 1 20.86 -20.19 -36.73
C MET A 1 21.18 -19.09 -35.74
N THR A 2 20.70 -19.22 -34.52
CA THR A 2 20.89 -18.26 -33.42
C THR A 2 22.33 -18.35 -32.95
N ALA A 3 23.07 -17.25 -32.95
CA ALA A 3 24.42 -17.24 -32.41
C ALA A 3 24.35 -17.51 -30.90
N MET A 4 25.07 -18.51 -30.42
CA MET A 4 25.22 -18.77 -28.99
C MET A 4 26.54 -18.17 -28.52
N THR A 5 26.54 -17.55 -27.32
CA THR A 5 27.80 -17.18 -26.64
C THR A 5 28.51 -18.43 -26.12
N ARG A 6 29.77 -18.29 -25.68
CA ARG A 6 30.59 -19.40 -25.14
C ARG A 6 29.92 -20.19 -23.99
N ASP A 7 28.90 -19.62 -23.36
CA ASP A 7 28.14 -20.22 -22.25
C ASP A 7 26.74 -20.74 -22.67
N GLY A 8 26.46 -20.89 -23.97
CA GLY A 8 25.22 -21.51 -24.46
C GLY A 8 23.96 -20.65 -24.30
N GLN A 9 24.08 -19.35 -23.98
CA GLN A 9 22.93 -18.44 -23.98
C GLN A 9 22.63 -17.90 -25.38
N PRO A 10 21.34 -17.75 -25.75
CA PRO A 10 20.97 -17.13 -27.02
C PRO A 10 21.47 -15.69 -27.07
N SER A 11 22.15 -15.31 -28.16
CA SER A 11 22.60 -13.94 -28.42
C SER A 11 21.45 -12.94 -28.24
N GLY A 12 21.58 -12.01 -27.30
CA GLY A 12 20.62 -10.91 -27.08
C GLY A 12 19.87 -10.94 -25.75
N ARG A 13 20.09 -11.91 -24.86
CA ARG A 13 19.53 -11.87 -23.49
C ARG A 13 20.58 -11.38 -22.49
N PHE A 14 20.30 -10.25 -21.84
CA PHE A 14 21.13 -9.76 -20.73
C PHE A 14 21.13 -10.75 -19.56
N PRO A 15 22.23 -10.81 -18.78
CA PRO A 15 22.27 -11.58 -17.55
C PRO A 15 21.29 -11.01 -16.50
N ILE A 16 21.02 -11.82 -15.48
CA ILE A 16 20.30 -11.38 -14.27
C ILE A 16 21.03 -10.17 -13.69
N LEU A 17 20.30 -9.09 -13.38
CA LEU A 17 20.86 -7.94 -12.66
C LEU A 17 20.59 -8.06 -11.17
N ASP A 18 21.64 -7.91 -10.38
CA ASP A 18 21.56 -7.92 -8.93
C ASP A 18 21.29 -6.51 -8.40
N TYR A 19 20.10 -6.28 -7.85
CA TYR A 19 19.76 -5.06 -7.13
C TYR A 19 20.05 -5.22 -5.63
N ALA A 20 20.57 -4.15 -5.03
CA ALA A 20 20.64 -3.97 -3.59
C ALA A 20 19.37 -3.27 -3.09
N TYR A 21 18.78 -3.82 -2.03
CA TYR A 21 17.69 -3.21 -1.28
C TYR A 21 18.28 -2.28 -0.21
N THR A 22 18.21 -0.97 -0.44
CA THR A 22 18.83 0.04 0.42
C THR A 22 17.79 0.99 1.00
N HIS A 23 18.07 1.52 2.20
CA HIS A 23 17.26 2.56 2.80
C HIS A 23 17.78 3.93 2.34
N GLU A 24 17.01 4.67 1.56
CA GLU A 24 17.33 6.04 1.14
C GLU A 24 16.32 7.05 1.73
N GLN A 25 16.81 8.19 2.20
CA GLN A 25 15.98 9.36 2.50
C GLN A 25 15.93 10.21 1.23
N THR A 26 14.86 10.15 0.45
CA THR A 26 14.67 11.04 -0.70
C THR A 26 13.81 12.25 -0.33
N GLN A 27 14.29 13.44 -0.74
CA GLN A 27 13.75 14.75 -0.38
C GLN A 27 12.53 15.21 -1.21
N ALA A 28 11.88 14.36 -2.01
CA ALA A 28 10.86 14.84 -2.96
C ALA A 28 9.50 14.12 -2.92
N THR A 29 9.38 12.92 -2.35
CA THR A 29 8.09 12.26 -2.10
C THR A 29 8.42 11.01 -1.31
N THR A 30 7.99 10.95 -0.04
CA THR A 30 8.01 9.77 0.85
C THR A 30 9.29 8.91 0.77
N GLY A 31 10.19 9.07 1.74
CA GLY A 31 11.36 8.19 1.86
C GLY A 31 10.93 6.73 1.93
N TYR A 32 11.24 5.97 0.88
CA TYR A 32 11.01 4.54 0.76
C TYR A 32 12.24 3.90 0.13
N PHE A 33 12.44 2.63 0.50
CA PHE A 33 13.57 1.82 0.07
C PHE A 33 13.83 1.92 -1.44
N SER A 34 15.11 1.91 -1.80
CA SER A 34 15.57 1.96 -3.18
C SER A 34 16.08 0.59 -3.60
N CYS A 35 15.76 0.20 -4.85
CA CYS A 35 16.38 -0.92 -5.53
C CYS A 35 17.52 -0.37 -6.39
N VAL A 36 18.78 -0.57 -5.96
CA VAL A 36 19.97 0.02 -6.58
C VAL A 36 20.72 -1.03 -7.39
N PRO A 37 21.01 -0.83 -8.67
CA PRO A 37 21.83 -1.76 -9.45
C PRO A 37 23.29 -1.76 -8.94
N PRO A 38 24.15 -2.69 -9.40
CA PRO A 38 25.55 -2.74 -8.96
C PRO A 38 26.30 -1.44 -9.26
N GLU A 39 27.15 -0.96 -8.33
CA GLU A 39 27.89 0.31 -8.47
C GLU A 39 28.75 0.41 -9.74
N GLY A 40 29.19 -0.73 -10.30
CA GLY A 40 29.95 -0.78 -11.54
C GLY A 40 29.13 -0.59 -12.83
N LEU A 41 27.79 -0.54 -12.75
CA LEU A 41 26.92 -0.35 -13.90
C LEU A 41 26.80 1.14 -14.24
N GLY A 42 27.59 1.60 -15.21
CA GLY A 42 27.53 2.99 -15.68
C GLY A 42 26.22 3.36 -16.39
N PHE A 43 25.92 4.66 -16.46
CA PHE A 43 24.66 5.20 -17.01
C PHE A 43 24.31 4.65 -18.41
N GLU A 44 25.23 4.68 -19.38
CA GLU A 44 24.94 4.20 -20.74
C GLU A 44 24.65 2.69 -20.79
N ALA A 45 25.36 1.89 -19.98
CA ALA A 45 25.12 0.44 -19.90
C ALA A 45 23.79 0.11 -19.21
N ALA A 46 23.43 0.87 -18.17
CA ALA A 46 22.12 0.79 -17.55
C ALA A 46 21.01 1.20 -18.52
N LEU A 47 21.21 2.26 -19.30
CA LEU A 47 20.26 2.73 -20.29
C LEU A 47 20.07 1.72 -21.43
N GLU A 48 21.15 1.14 -21.96
CA GLU A 48 21.08 0.07 -22.97
C GLU A 48 20.27 -1.12 -22.45
N ARG A 49 20.46 -1.50 -21.18
CA ARG A 49 19.72 -2.57 -20.54
C ARG A 49 18.24 -2.23 -20.37
N LEU A 50 17.90 -1.00 -19.98
CA LEU A 50 16.51 -0.54 -19.88
C LEU A 50 15.88 -0.45 -21.29
N GLU A 51 16.59 0.01 -22.31
CA GLU A 51 16.08 0.02 -23.69
C GLU A 51 15.75 -1.39 -24.21
N ALA A 52 16.46 -2.41 -23.73
CA ALA A 52 16.17 -3.81 -24.04
C ALA A 52 15.06 -4.45 -23.19
N ALA A 53 14.79 -3.90 -21.99
CA ALA A 53 13.73 -4.34 -21.10
C ALA A 53 13.02 -3.11 -20.48
N PRO A 54 12.20 -2.38 -21.27
CA PRO A 54 11.70 -1.06 -20.88
C PRO A 54 10.79 -1.07 -19.65
N MET A 55 10.28 -2.23 -19.28
CA MET A 55 9.39 -2.41 -18.14
C MET A 55 10.12 -2.69 -16.81
N ASP A 56 11.46 -2.67 -16.77
CA ASP A 56 12.23 -2.82 -15.53
C ASP A 56 12.12 -1.53 -14.67
N ASP A 57 11.11 -1.50 -13.80
CA ASP A 57 10.78 -0.34 -12.97
C ASP A 57 11.92 0.04 -12.02
N PHE A 58 12.66 -0.93 -11.49
CA PHE A 58 13.80 -0.66 -10.61
C PHE A 58 14.92 0.10 -11.34
N LEU A 59 15.27 -0.35 -12.55
CA LEU A 59 16.29 0.34 -13.36
C LEU A 59 15.80 1.71 -13.83
N HIS A 60 14.52 1.79 -14.21
CA HIS A 60 13.87 3.04 -14.61
C HIS A 60 13.93 4.09 -13.51
N LEU A 61 13.51 3.75 -12.29
CA LEU A 61 13.58 4.64 -11.11
C LEU A 61 15.02 5.01 -10.74
N HIS A 62 15.99 4.12 -10.92
CA HIS A 62 17.40 4.42 -10.71
C HIS A 62 17.92 5.45 -11.73
N LEU A 63 17.67 5.24 -13.02
CA LEU A 63 18.08 6.17 -14.08
C LEU A 63 17.38 7.53 -13.97
N LEU A 64 16.09 7.52 -13.62
CA LEU A 64 15.32 8.74 -13.39
C LEU A 64 15.93 9.58 -12.25
N ARG A 65 16.32 8.94 -11.13
CA ARG A 65 17.05 9.61 -10.05
C ARG A 65 18.40 10.14 -10.50
N HIS A 66 19.17 9.36 -11.27
CA HIS A 66 20.45 9.82 -11.82
C HIS A 66 20.28 11.06 -12.72
N LEU A 67 19.25 11.08 -13.58
CA LEU A 67 18.93 12.22 -14.44
C LEU A 67 18.46 13.45 -13.64
N SER A 68 17.67 13.25 -12.59
CA SER A 68 17.17 14.32 -11.72
C SER A 68 18.27 15.11 -11.00
N ALA A 69 19.45 14.51 -10.84
CA ALA A 69 20.62 15.15 -10.23
C ALA A 69 21.50 15.91 -11.24
N GLN A 70 21.19 15.85 -12.54
CA GLN A 70 21.99 16.50 -13.58
C GLN A 70 21.60 17.96 -13.78
N ASN A 71 22.39 18.69 -14.59
CA ASN A 71 22.03 20.04 -15.00
C ASN A 71 21.05 20.03 -16.19
N THR A 72 20.14 21.00 -16.25
CA THR A 72 19.11 21.10 -17.30
C THR A 72 19.68 21.17 -18.72
N GLY A 73 20.88 21.75 -18.91
CA GLY A 73 21.53 21.84 -20.23
C GLY A 73 21.99 20.48 -20.76
N TYR A 74 22.53 19.63 -19.88
CA TYR A 74 22.89 18.25 -20.21
C TYR A 74 21.65 17.44 -20.61
N LEU A 75 20.56 17.56 -19.85
CA LEU A 75 19.30 16.88 -20.15
C LEU A 75 18.71 17.34 -21.50
N ALA A 76 18.76 18.65 -21.80
CA ALA A 76 18.32 19.19 -23.08
C ALA A 76 19.17 18.66 -24.26
N GLY A 77 20.48 18.48 -24.04
CA GLY A 77 21.37 17.85 -25.00
C GLY A 77 20.99 16.40 -25.30
N LEU A 78 20.64 15.61 -24.27
CA LEU A 78 20.13 14.25 -24.45
C LEU A 78 18.76 14.24 -25.16
N ALA A 79 17.85 15.14 -24.79
CA ALA A 79 16.53 15.23 -25.42
C ALA A 79 16.64 15.51 -26.92
N ALA A 80 17.56 16.38 -27.34
CA ALA A 80 17.80 16.67 -28.76
C ALA A 80 18.29 15.45 -29.57
N LEU A 81 18.83 14.41 -28.92
CA LEU A 81 19.22 13.16 -29.57
C LEU A 81 18.08 12.14 -29.66
N CYS A 82 16.95 12.39 -29.01
CA CYS A 82 15.87 11.41 -28.87
C CYS A 82 14.77 11.56 -29.92
N HIS A 83 14.60 12.73 -30.54
CA HIS A 83 13.55 13.03 -31.53
C HIS A 83 14.16 13.47 -32.87
N ASP A 84 13.77 12.79 -33.95
CA ASP A 84 14.12 13.16 -35.32
C ASP A 84 13.03 14.10 -35.86
N GLU A 85 13.24 15.41 -35.76
CA GLU A 85 12.30 16.44 -36.21
C GLU A 85 11.86 16.27 -37.68
N LYS A 86 12.71 15.70 -38.54
CA LYS A 86 12.38 15.53 -39.97
C LYS A 86 11.41 14.40 -40.21
N LYS A 87 11.48 13.36 -39.39
CA LYS A 87 10.60 12.18 -39.46
C LYS A 87 9.43 12.28 -38.50
N ASP A 88 9.48 13.24 -37.58
CA ASP A 88 8.59 13.35 -36.44
C ASP A 88 8.49 12.02 -35.68
N ASP A 89 9.64 11.46 -35.31
CA ASP A 89 9.70 10.15 -34.65
C ASP A 89 10.72 10.13 -33.50
N PHE A 90 10.46 9.33 -32.47
CA PHE A 90 11.36 9.16 -31.35
C PHE A 90 12.33 8.01 -31.63
N VAL A 91 13.60 8.33 -31.87
CA VAL A 91 14.65 7.35 -32.16
C VAL A 91 15.14 6.59 -30.92
N ARG A 92 14.94 7.18 -29.72
CA ARG A 92 15.23 6.57 -28.42
C ARG A 92 14.05 6.76 -27.47
N PRO A 93 12.93 6.02 -27.66
CA PRO A 93 11.68 6.29 -26.95
C PRO A 93 11.80 6.10 -25.43
N VAL A 94 12.60 5.13 -24.96
CA VAL A 94 12.80 4.90 -23.52
C VAL A 94 13.57 6.06 -22.87
N LEU A 95 14.67 6.53 -23.48
CA LEU A 95 15.38 7.71 -22.99
C LEU A 95 14.50 8.97 -23.05
N ALA A 96 13.73 9.14 -24.13
CA ALA A 96 12.79 10.25 -24.26
C ALA A 96 11.75 10.24 -23.14
N ALA A 97 11.18 9.06 -22.83
CA ALA A 97 10.22 8.89 -21.74
C ALA A 97 10.85 9.26 -20.38
N LEU A 98 12.03 8.73 -20.07
CA LEU A 98 12.78 9.06 -18.85
C LEU A 98 13.03 10.57 -18.68
N LEU A 99 13.46 11.24 -19.76
CA LEU A 99 13.72 12.68 -19.74
C LEU A 99 12.44 13.49 -19.52
N LEU A 100 11.34 13.09 -20.17
CA LEU A 100 10.05 13.75 -20.04
C LEU A 100 9.47 13.56 -18.63
N GLU A 101 9.59 12.36 -18.06
CA GLU A 101 9.22 12.09 -16.67
C GLU A 101 10.07 12.87 -15.68
N CYS A 102 11.38 12.99 -15.92
CA CYS A 102 12.27 13.83 -15.13
C CYS A 102 11.81 15.30 -15.13
N ALA A 103 11.46 15.83 -16.32
CA ALA A 103 10.95 17.18 -16.47
C ALA A 103 9.60 17.38 -15.77
N ILE A 104 8.73 16.36 -15.76
CA ILE A 104 7.46 16.38 -15.02
C ILE A 104 7.73 16.39 -13.51
N LEU A 105 8.58 15.49 -13.01
CA LEU A 105 8.88 15.27 -11.59
C LEU A 105 9.68 16.39 -10.93
N VAL A 106 10.57 17.02 -11.69
CA VAL A 106 11.50 18.02 -11.18
C VAL A 106 11.26 19.34 -11.89
N PRO A 107 10.56 20.31 -11.27
CA PRO A 107 10.22 21.58 -11.91
C PRO A 107 11.43 22.35 -12.48
N GLN A 108 12.62 22.17 -11.91
CA GLN A 108 13.87 22.75 -12.42
C GLN A 108 14.23 22.28 -13.85
N HIS A 109 13.75 21.10 -14.26
CA HIS A 109 14.04 20.48 -15.55
C HIS A 109 12.89 20.56 -16.56
N GLU A 110 11.81 21.29 -16.26
CA GLU A 110 10.64 21.45 -17.15
C GLU A 110 11.04 21.78 -18.59
N LYS A 111 12.02 22.68 -18.76
CA LYS A 111 12.50 23.14 -20.08
C LYS A 111 13.45 22.17 -20.80
N ALA A 112 13.89 21.09 -20.16
CA ALA A 112 14.81 20.13 -20.76
C ALA A 112 14.23 19.46 -22.01
N CYS A 113 12.91 19.21 -22.01
CA CYS A 113 12.20 18.54 -23.10
C CYS A 113 11.43 19.50 -24.01
N ALA A 114 11.78 20.80 -24.03
CA ALA A 114 11.03 21.81 -24.80
C ALA A 114 11.02 21.58 -26.33
N ALA A 115 11.95 20.78 -26.84
CA ALA A 115 12.00 20.38 -28.26
C ALA A 115 11.04 19.23 -28.60
N PHE A 116 10.49 18.52 -27.61
CA PHE A 116 9.55 17.45 -27.86
C PHE A 116 8.19 18.00 -28.32
N PRO A 117 7.48 17.25 -29.20
CA PRO A 117 6.14 17.64 -29.62
C PRO A 117 5.16 17.62 -28.43
N ALA A 118 4.09 18.42 -28.52
CA ALA A 118 3.13 18.59 -27.43
C ALA A 118 2.40 17.28 -27.02
N ASP A 119 2.34 16.30 -27.93
CA ASP A 119 1.74 14.98 -27.70
C ASP A 119 2.77 13.91 -27.25
N ALA A 120 4.01 14.31 -26.93
CA ALA A 120 5.10 13.40 -26.58
C ALA A 120 4.74 12.45 -25.43
N ALA A 121 4.06 12.93 -24.39
CA ALA A 121 3.66 12.09 -23.25
C ALA A 121 2.76 10.92 -23.69
N ALA A 122 1.76 11.18 -24.53
CA ALA A 122 0.88 10.14 -25.08
C ALA A 122 1.64 9.17 -25.99
N ARG A 123 2.55 9.68 -26.82
CA ARG A 123 3.36 8.86 -27.73
C ARG A 123 4.35 7.96 -26.99
N LEU A 124 4.90 8.42 -25.87
CA LEU A 124 5.98 7.74 -25.13
C LEU A 124 5.49 6.87 -23.97
N ALA A 125 4.23 6.99 -23.55
CA ALA A 125 3.68 6.26 -22.41
C ALA A 125 3.90 4.74 -22.47
N HIS A 126 3.83 4.13 -23.66
CA HIS A 126 4.04 2.70 -23.86
C HIS A 126 5.51 2.23 -23.69
N ALA A 127 6.45 3.17 -23.73
CA ALA A 127 7.89 2.91 -23.58
C ALA A 127 8.39 3.11 -22.15
N SER A 128 7.48 3.39 -21.21
CA SER A 128 7.78 3.57 -19.78
C SER A 128 6.98 2.56 -18.94
N PRO A 129 7.57 2.01 -17.86
CA PRO A 129 6.82 1.28 -16.86
C PRO A 129 5.96 2.23 -16.00
N ALA A 130 6.38 3.48 -15.82
CA ALA A 130 5.76 4.40 -14.87
C ALA A 130 4.42 4.98 -15.36
N LEU A 131 3.66 5.55 -14.41
CA LEU A 131 2.35 6.16 -14.69
C LEU A 131 2.43 7.65 -15.06
N TYR A 132 3.55 8.33 -14.82
CA TYR A 132 3.64 9.79 -14.90
C TYR A 132 3.23 10.36 -16.25
N LEU A 133 3.65 9.74 -17.36
CA LEU A 133 3.27 10.18 -18.71
C LEU A 133 1.77 10.01 -18.98
N ARG A 134 1.17 8.92 -18.51
CA ARG A 134 -0.28 8.70 -18.63
C ARG A 134 -1.05 9.67 -17.73
N ALA A 135 -0.55 9.94 -16.53
CA ALA A 135 -1.18 10.84 -15.57
C ALA A 135 -1.30 12.27 -16.10
N VAL A 136 -0.25 12.81 -16.73
CA VAL A 136 -0.29 14.17 -17.30
C VAL A 136 -1.16 14.28 -18.55
N CYS A 137 -1.48 13.18 -19.21
CA CYS A 137 -2.43 13.15 -20.33
C CYS A 137 -3.90 13.26 -19.89
N ARG A 138 -4.19 13.12 -18.58
CA ARG A 138 -5.55 13.23 -18.06
C ARG A 138 -6.03 14.68 -18.12
N SER A 139 -7.24 14.89 -18.65
CA SER A 139 -7.87 16.22 -18.70
C SER A 139 -8.20 16.79 -17.31
N ASP A 140 -8.29 15.95 -16.28
CA ASP A 140 -8.64 16.35 -14.90
C ASP A 140 -7.41 16.45 -13.97
N MET A 141 -6.18 16.31 -14.49
CA MET A 141 -4.95 16.23 -13.69
C MET A 141 -4.75 17.43 -12.75
N GLU A 142 -4.78 18.65 -13.27
CA GLU A 142 -4.57 19.87 -12.46
C GLU A 142 -5.66 20.06 -11.40
N THR A 143 -6.91 19.76 -11.76
CA THR A 143 -8.05 19.85 -10.84
C THR A 143 -7.94 18.78 -9.75
N ALA A 144 -7.50 17.57 -10.09
CA ALA A 144 -7.29 16.48 -9.14
C ALA A 144 -6.13 16.81 -8.17
N ALA A 145 -5.03 17.34 -8.68
CA ALA A 145 -3.90 17.77 -7.85
C ALA A 145 -4.31 18.85 -6.83
N ALA A 146 -5.10 19.85 -7.25
CA ALA A 146 -5.59 20.90 -6.37
C ALA A 146 -6.50 20.35 -5.24
N TRP A 147 -7.41 19.42 -5.57
CA TRP A 147 -8.23 18.75 -4.55
C TRP A 147 -7.41 17.84 -3.64
N SER A 148 -6.45 17.08 -4.18
CA SER A 148 -5.54 16.24 -3.40
C SER A 148 -4.74 17.06 -2.39
N GLU A 149 -4.21 18.22 -2.79
CA GLU A 149 -3.54 19.13 -1.88
C GLU A 149 -4.47 19.65 -0.77
N LEU A 150 -5.69 20.06 -1.12
CA LEU A 150 -6.67 20.55 -0.16
C LEU A 150 -7.07 19.47 0.87
N PHE A 151 -7.38 18.26 0.42
CA PHE A 151 -7.72 17.15 1.30
C PHE A 151 -6.53 16.68 2.13
N ARG A 152 -5.31 16.64 1.57
CA ARG A 152 -4.08 16.34 2.31
C ARG A 152 -3.86 17.34 3.44
N ASN A 153 -4.03 18.64 3.18
CA ASN A 153 -3.89 19.68 4.21
C ASN A 153 -4.94 19.53 5.32
N ASN A 154 -6.15 19.08 5.00
CA ASN A 154 -7.19 18.79 6.00
C ASN A 154 -6.90 17.50 6.79
N ILE A 155 -6.71 16.37 6.12
CA ILE A 155 -6.55 15.05 6.76
C ILE A 155 -5.21 14.97 7.51
N CYS A 156 -4.11 15.41 6.88
CA CYS A 156 -2.77 15.29 7.45
C CYS A 156 -2.36 16.50 8.30
N GLY A 157 -2.97 17.68 8.06
CA GLY A 157 -2.63 18.93 8.74
C GLY A 157 -3.73 19.47 9.67
N HIS A 158 -4.90 18.83 9.72
CA HIS A 158 -6.08 19.28 10.45
C HIS A 158 -6.55 20.72 10.08
N HIS A 159 -6.20 21.19 8.88
CA HIS A 159 -6.68 22.47 8.37
C HIS A 159 -8.17 22.40 8.04
N ALA A 160 -8.93 23.46 8.32
CA ALA A 160 -10.34 23.50 7.96
C ALA A 160 -10.52 23.48 6.43
N LEU A 161 -11.54 22.76 5.96
CA LEU A 161 -11.93 22.82 4.55
C LEU A 161 -12.79 24.06 4.28
N PRO A 162 -12.59 24.75 3.14
CA PRO A 162 -13.45 25.86 2.72
C PRO A 162 -14.82 25.35 2.31
N ARG A 163 -15.82 26.23 2.27
CA ARG A 163 -17.11 25.88 1.64
C ARG A 163 -16.93 25.61 0.15
N PRO A 164 -17.80 24.78 -0.50
CA PRO A 164 -17.67 24.48 -1.92
C PRO A 164 -17.62 25.72 -2.82
N GLU A 165 -18.42 26.75 -2.48
CA GLU A 165 -18.44 28.04 -3.17
C GLU A 165 -17.19 28.91 -2.95
N GLU A 166 -16.42 28.65 -1.89
CA GLU A 166 -15.19 29.36 -1.52
C GLU A 166 -13.92 28.64 -1.98
N ALA A 167 -14.02 27.34 -2.31
CA ALA A 167 -12.87 26.51 -2.66
C ALA A 167 -12.16 27.00 -3.93
N GLY A 168 -12.90 27.57 -4.89
CA GLY A 168 -12.33 28.06 -6.15
C GLY A 168 -11.80 26.96 -7.09
N ILE A 169 -12.05 25.69 -6.77
CA ILE A 169 -11.63 24.52 -7.56
C ILE A 169 -12.88 23.86 -8.17
N PRO A 170 -12.93 23.61 -9.49
CA PRO A 170 -14.03 22.86 -10.11
C PRO A 170 -14.18 21.46 -9.52
N LEU A 171 -15.40 20.96 -9.35
CA LEU A 171 -15.62 19.58 -8.88
C LEU A 171 -15.15 18.57 -9.93
N LEU A 172 -14.46 17.51 -9.49
CA LEU A 172 -14.04 16.39 -10.35
C LEU A 172 -15.22 15.54 -10.86
N PHE A 173 -16.31 15.53 -10.11
CA PHE A 173 -17.49 14.72 -10.38
C PHE A 173 -18.73 15.60 -10.44
N SER A 174 -19.73 15.17 -11.22
CA SER A 174 -21.01 15.88 -11.25
C SER A 174 -21.69 15.84 -9.87
N GLN A 175 -22.40 16.91 -9.50
CA GLN A 175 -23.15 16.94 -8.24
C GLN A 175 -24.17 15.78 -8.14
N LYS A 176 -24.75 15.38 -9.28
CA LYS A 176 -25.65 14.23 -9.34
C LYS A 176 -24.95 12.94 -8.92
N SER A 177 -23.76 12.67 -9.46
CA SER A 177 -22.97 11.47 -9.14
C SER A 177 -22.50 11.47 -7.68
N ILE A 178 -22.11 12.63 -7.15
CA ILE A 178 -21.74 12.77 -5.73
C ILE A 178 -22.96 12.49 -4.84
N ALA A 179 -24.13 13.02 -5.17
CA ALA A 179 -25.35 12.77 -4.41
C ALA A 179 -25.84 11.31 -4.49
N GLU A 180 -25.66 10.65 -5.65
CA GLU A 180 -25.91 9.20 -5.80
C GLU A 180 -24.98 8.39 -4.91
N THR A 181 -23.70 8.75 -4.86
CA THR A 181 -22.70 8.13 -3.99
C THR A 181 -23.06 8.29 -2.52
N ALA A 182 -23.44 9.51 -2.11
CA ALA A 182 -23.88 9.79 -0.74
C ALA A 182 -25.09 8.93 -0.34
N ARG A 183 -26.08 8.77 -1.25
CA ARG A 183 -27.24 7.89 -1.02
C ARG A 183 -26.83 6.42 -0.91
N GLY A 184 -25.91 5.95 -1.76
CA GLY A 184 -25.39 4.59 -1.71
C GLY A 184 -24.66 4.29 -0.40
N MET A 185 -23.83 5.23 0.07
CA MET A 185 -23.16 5.14 1.37
C MET A 185 -24.18 5.07 2.52
N ALA A 186 -25.23 5.90 2.47
CA ALA A 186 -26.27 5.92 3.50
C ALA A 186 -27.17 4.68 3.51
N ALA A 187 -27.38 4.01 2.36
CA ALA A 187 -28.30 2.89 2.24
C ALA A 187 -27.91 1.65 3.07
N GLY A 188 -26.60 1.39 3.23
CA GLY A 188 -26.07 0.29 4.05
C GLY A 188 -25.66 0.72 5.47
N ALA A 189 -25.77 2.01 5.80
CA ALA A 189 -25.27 2.53 7.07
C ALA A 189 -25.96 1.87 8.27
N GLY A 190 -25.15 1.36 9.21
CA GLY A 190 -25.63 0.70 10.42
C GLY A 190 -25.95 -0.79 10.28
N SER A 191 -25.75 -1.41 9.10
CA SER A 191 -26.04 -2.84 8.91
C SER A 191 -25.19 -3.78 9.76
N ILE A 192 -23.99 -3.33 10.17
CA ILE A 192 -23.11 -4.05 11.09
C ILE A 192 -23.84 -4.50 12.37
N VAL A 193 -24.74 -3.68 12.93
CA VAL A 193 -25.45 -4.01 14.17
C VAL A 193 -26.38 -5.21 13.96
N ALA A 194 -27.19 -5.16 12.90
CA ALA A 194 -28.12 -6.25 12.57
C ALA A 194 -27.39 -7.55 12.21
N HIS A 195 -26.29 -7.44 11.45
CA HIS A 195 -25.46 -8.60 11.11
C HIS A 195 -24.77 -9.20 12.34
N HIS A 196 -24.24 -8.36 13.22
CA HIS A 196 -23.62 -8.79 14.46
C HIS A 196 -24.62 -9.52 15.35
N GLU A 197 -25.82 -8.96 15.57
CA GLU A 197 -26.87 -9.60 16.38
C GLU A 197 -27.25 -10.99 15.83
N ARG A 198 -27.42 -11.10 14.50
CA ARG A 198 -27.75 -12.37 13.85
C ARG A 198 -26.62 -13.40 13.99
N LEU A 199 -25.38 -13.00 13.69
CA LEU A 199 -24.24 -13.91 13.74
C LEU A 199 -23.86 -14.29 15.16
N ALA A 200 -24.04 -13.40 16.14
CA ALA A 200 -23.82 -13.70 17.55
C ALA A 200 -24.79 -14.79 18.06
N ALA A 201 -26.03 -14.81 17.57
CA ALA A 201 -27.01 -15.85 17.89
C ALA A 201 -26.67 -17.23 17.28
N GLU A 202 -25.90 -17.24 16.18
CA GLU A 202 -25.49 -18.42 15.41
C GLU A 202 -24.00 -18.74 15.55
N ALA A 203 -23.31 -18.11 16.50
CA ALA A 203 -21.86 -18.10 16.56
C ALA A 203 -21.28 -19.50 16.76
N ALA A 204 -20.14 -19.75 16.11
CA ALA A 204 -19.38 -20.95 16.33
C ALA A 204 -18.82 -20.97 17.77
N PRO A 205 -18.36 -22.12 18.28
CA PRO A 205 -17.67 -22.18 19.56
C PRO A 205 -16.53 -21.16 19.63
N ALA A 206 -16.37 -20.53 20.79
CA ALA A 206 -15.35 -19.52 20.99
C ALA A 206 -13.96 -20.08 20.65
N TRP A 207 -13.29 -19.44 19.70
CA TRP A 207 -11.91 -19.75 19.36
C TRP A 207 -10.97 -19.06 20.35
N GLN A 208 -10.10 -19.83 20.97
CA GLN A 208 -9.06 -19.29 21.83
C GLN A 208 -7.80 -19.03 21.02
N ARG A 209 -7.48 -17.74 20.82
CA ARG A 209 -6.22 -17.34 20.21
C ARG A 209 -5.05 -17.85 21.05
N PRO A 210 -4.00 -18.43 20.44
CA PRO A 210 -2.76 -18.76 21.14
C PRO A 210 -2.21 -17.53 21.88
N PRO A 211 -1.62 -17.71 23.08
CA PRO A 211 -0.93 -16.62 23.76
C PRO A 211 0.12 -15.97 22.85
N ALA A 212 0.28 -14.65 22.93
CA ALA A 212 1.21 -13.92 22.05
C ALA A 212 2.65 -14.47 22.11
N GLN A 213 3.08 -14.97 23.26
CA GLN A 213 4.39 -15.60 23.41
C GLN A 213 4.52 -16.88 22.58
N GLU A 214 3.47 -17.69 22.46
CA GLU A 214 3.46 -18.90 21.65
C GLU A 214 3.49 -18.57 20.15
N THR A 215 2.66 -17.60 19.72
CA THR A 215 2.71 -17.06 18.35
C THR A 215 4.10 -16.56 18.01
N PHE A 216 4.73 -15.79 18.91
CA PHE A 216 6.08 -15.28 18.72
C PHE A 216 7.12 -16.40 18.57
N LEU A 217 7.11 -17.40 19.44
CA LEU A 217 8.07 -18.50 19.38
C LEU A 217 7.92 -19.28 18.07
N ARG A 218 6.69 -19.66 17.70
CA ARG A 218 6.41 -20.34 16.44
C ARG A 218 6.90 -19.54 15.22
N ALA A 219 6.60 -18.25 15.18
CA ALA A 219 7.03 -17.38 14.08
C ALA A 219 8.55 -17.22 14.05
N LEU A 220 9.19 -16.96 15.19
CA LEU A 220 10.63 -16.77 15.26
C LEU A 220 11.38 -18.04 14.86
N ASP A 221 10.96 -19.21 15.34
CA ASP A 221 11.58 -20.50 15.00
C ASP A 221 11.54 -20.72 13.47
N ALA A 222 10.36 -20.57 12.85
CA ALA A 222 10.20 -20.69 11.40
C ALA A 222 11.07 -19.68 10.62
N LEU A 223 11.12 -18.42 11.06
CA LEU A 223 11.93 -17.37 10.43
C LEU A 223 13.44 -17.64 10.58
N MET A 224 13.87 -18.23 11.69
CA MET A 224 15.27 -18.61 11.91
C MET A 224 15.66 -19.82 11.08
N GLU A 225 14.81 -20.85 11.01
CA GLU A 225 15.02 -22.03 10.15
C GLU A 225 15.11 -21.66 8.67
N ALA A 226 14.28 -20.70 8.22
CA ALA A 226 14.30 -20.17 6.86
C ALA A 226 15.45 -19.17 6.60
N GLY A 227 16.28 -18.84 7.60
CA GLY A 227 17.40 -17.89 7.45
C GLY A 227 16.99 -16.43 7.21
N ILE A 228 15.77 -16.05 7.59
CA ILE A 228 15.20 -14.73 7.31
C ILE A 228 15.61 -13.69 8.36
N ILE A 229 15.82 -14.07 9.62
CA ILE A 229 16.18 -13.10 10.67
C ILE A 229 17.57 -12.50 10.42
N ALA A 230 17.67 -11.17 10.54
CA ALA A 230 18.92 -10.44 10.50
C ALA A 230 19.17 -9.70 11.82
N GLY A 231 20.35 -9.91 12.42
CA GLY A 231 20.77 -9.16 13.61
C GLY A 231 19.91 -9.40 14.87
N PRO A 232 20.16 -8.64 15.96
CA PRO A 232 19.47 -8.76 17.24
C PRO A 232 18.15 -7.97 17.29
N GLU A 233 17.33 -8.27 18.30
CA GLU A 233 16.16 -7.44 18.67
C GLU A 233 16.65 -6.13 19.28
N MET A 234 16.06 -5.01 18.85
CA MET A 234 16.41 -3.68 19.34
C MET A 234 15.15 -2.94 19.81
N ARG A 235 15.34 -1.90 20.64
CA ARG A 235 14.25 -1.01 21.05
C ARG A 235 13.98 0.02 19.97
N HIS A 236 12.71 0.34 19.76
CA HIS A 236 12.25 1.47 18.97
C HIS A 236 11.82 2.61 19.91
N GLU A 237 12.26 3.84 19.66
CA GLU A 237 12.08 4.97 20.59
C GLU A 237 11.09 6.04 20.09
N ALA A 238 10.52 5.88 18.90
CA ALA A 238 9.67 6.88 18.24
C ALA A 238 8.20 6.42 18.15
N SER A 239 7.58 6.08 19.27
CA SER A 239 6.19 5.65 19.33
C SER A 239 5.60 5.89 20.73
N LEU A 240 4.29 6.16 20.81
CA LEU A 240 3.57 6.23 22.08
C LEU A 240 3.48 4.86 22.76
N SER A 241 3.73 3.76 22.06
CA SER A 241 3.71 2.43 22.66
C SER A 241 4.69 2.32 23.84
N PRO A 242 4.27 1.83 25.02
CA PRO A 242 5.17 1.64 26.16
C PRO A 242 6.25 0.59 25.86
N ILE A 243 5.95 -0.37 24.96
CA ILE A 243 6.91 -1.35 24.47
C ILE A 243 6.92 -1.30 22.95
N ALA A 244 8.02 -0.85 22.39
CA ALA A 244 8.26 -0.80 20.96
C ALA A 244 9.61 -1.43 20.64
N LEU A 245 9.59 -2.38 19.70
CA LEU A 245 10.72 -3.20 19.31
C LEU A 245 10.91 -3.09 17.80
N LEU A 246 12.11 -3.38 17.33
CA LEU A 246 12.40 -3.56 15.92
C LEU A 246 13.33 -4.75 15.72
N ARG A 247 13.18 -5.41 14.57
CA ARG A 247 14.02 -6.55 14.18
C ARG A 247 14.30 -6.47 12.69
N ALA A 248 15.58 -6.59 12.33
CA ALA A 248 15.96 -6.67 10.93
C ALA A 248 15.72 -8.08 10.37
N TRP A 249 15.49 -8.15 9.07
CA TRP A 249 15.31 -9.40 8.33
C TRP A 249 15.88 -9.29 6.92
N GLN A 250 16.21 -10.43 6.32
CA GLN A 250 16.85 -10.55 5.02
C GLN A 250 15.82 -10.51 3.90
N VAL A 251 16.05 -9.63 2.94
CA VAL A 251 15.37 -9.64 1.63
C VAL A 251 16.28 -10.42 0.68
N ASP A 252 15.77 -11.50 0.09
CA ASP A 252 16.42 -12.24 -0.99
C ASP A 252 15.34 -12.82 -1.91
N MET A 253 15.26 -12.30 -3.13
CA MET A 253 14.31 -12.77 -4.15
C MET A 253 14.95 -12.78 -5.54
N GLU A 254 14.49 -13.70 -6.38
CA GLU A 254 14.90 -13.81 -7.78
C GLU A 254 13.67 -13.86 -8.68
N VAL A 255 13.63 -12.99 -9.69
CA VAL A 255 12.60 -12.96 -10.72
C VAL A 255 13.22 -13.33 -12.06
N CYS A 256 12.68 -14.36 -12.67
CA CYS A 256 12.95 -14.78 -14.05
C CYS A 256 11.60 -14.95 -14.78
N CYS A 257 11.07 -13.86 -15.35
CA CYS A 257 9.80 -13.86 -16.09
C CYS A 257 9.88 -12.94 -17.32
N GLY A 258 9.83 -13.50 -18.52
CA GLY A 258 9.93 -12.71 -19.76
C GLY A 258 11.25 -11.92 -19.86
N ALA A 259 11.17 -10.62 -20.13
CA ALA A 259 12.32 -9.72 -20.13
C ALA A 259 12.80 -9.34 -18.72
N ALA A 260 11.94 -9.45 -17.70
CA ALA A 260 12.28 -9.15 -16.32
C ALA A 260 13.16 -10.27 -15.72
N ARG A 261 14.45 -9.97 -15.55
CA ARG A 261 15.45 -10.89 -15.00
C ARG A 261 16.33 -10.17 -13.99
N HIS A 262 16.04 -10.36 -12.71
CA HIS A 262 16.77 -9.67 -11.65
C HIS A 262 16.75 -10.43 -10.32
N ARG A 263 17.62 -10.01 -9.42
CA ARG A 263 17.62 -10.37 -8.00
C ARG A 263 17.51 -9.10 -7.17
N LEU A 264 16.91 -9.21 -5.99
CA LEU A 264 16.88 -8.13 -5.00
C LEU A 264 17.37 -8.66 -3.67
N ARG A 265 18.43 -8.05 -3.11
CA ARG A 265 19.05 -8.47 -1.85
C ARG A 265 19.31 -7.32 -0.92
N GLY A 266 19.07 -7.52 0.38
CA GLY A 266 19.45 -6.55 1.40
C GLY A 266 18.74 -6.86 2.71
N GLN A 267 18.55 -5.81 3.52
CA GLN A 267 17.91 -5.95 4.83
C GLN A 267 16.75 -4.97 4.96
N ALA A 268 15.64 -5.46 5.49
CA ALA A 268 14.49 -4.66 5.89
C ALA A 268 14.33 -4.72 7.42
N THR A 269 13.50 -3.83 7.97
CA THR A 269 13.20 -3.78 9.41
C THR A 269 11.70 -3.89 9.61
N ALA A 270 11.27 -4.75 10.52
CA ALA A 270 9.89 -4.84 11.01
C ALA A 270 9.80 -4.21 12.41
N TYR A 271 8.60 -3.73 12.77
CA TYR A 271 8.37 -2.97 13.99
C TYR A 271 7.25 -3.57 14.83
N GLY A 272 7.56 -3.89 16.07
CA GLY A 272 6.64 -4.54 16.99
C GLY A 272 6.18 -3.58 18.07
N ARG A 273 4.88 -3.36 18.21
CA ARG A 273 4.31 -2.44 19.20
C ARG A 273 3.25 -3.13 20.06
N GLY A 274 3.07 -2.69 21.29
CA GLY A 274 2.04 -3.21 22.17
C GLY A 274 2.22 -2.86 23.65
N LEU A 275 1.24 -3.28 24.44
CA LEU A 275 1.18 -3.06 25.88
C LEU A 275 1.95 -4.12 26.70
N SER A 276 2.48 -5.15 26.05
CA SER A 276 3.29 -6.20 26.68
C SER A 276 4.42 -6.64 25.76
N LEU A 277 5.50 -7.18 26.34
CA LEU A 277 6.66 -7.64 25.59
C LEU A 277 6.30 -8.77 24.61
N ALA A 278 5.46 -9.72 25.05
CA ALA A 278 4.99 -10.82 24.22
C ALA A 278 4.17 -10.33 23.01
N ALA A 279 3.31 -9.31 23.20
CA ALA A 279 2.52 -8.74 22.11
C ALA A 279 3.40 -8.00 21.10
N ALA A 280 4.33 -7.15 21.56
CA ALA A 280 5.25 -6.45 20.67
C ALA A 280 6.14 -7.42 19.88
N ARG A 281 6.60 -8.50 20.52
CA ARG A 281 7.37 -9.57 19.86
C ARG A 281 6.60 -10.33 18.81
N ALA A 282 5.37 -10.75 19.14
CA ALA A 282 4.49 -11.39 18.18
C ALA A 282 4.20 -10.46 16.99
N SER A 283 3.99 -9.18 17.24
CA SER A 283 3.73 -8.15 16.23
C SER A 283 4.86 -8.06 15.20
N TYR A 284 6.12 -7.82 15.59
CA TYR A 284 7.19 -7.73 14.59
C TYR A 284 7.46 -9.08 13.92
N ALA A 285 7.36 -10.21 14.64
CA ALA A 285 7.65 -11.51 14.05
C ALA A 285 6.62 -11.88 12.98
N MET A 286 5.34 -11.65 13.25
CA MET A 286 4.27 -11.88 12.29
C MET A 286 4.29 -10.86 11.14
N GLU A 287 4.75 -9.63 11.36
CA GLU A 287 5.04 -8.68 10.28
C GLU A 287 6.18 -9.19 9.38
N ILE A 288 7.26 -9.77 9.92
CA ILE A 288 8.32 -10.37 9.08
C ILE A 288 7.76 -11.55 8.26
N VAL A 289 6.94 -12.43 8.87
CA VAL A 289 6.28 -13.54 8.16
C VAL A 289 5.42 -13.02 7.01
N GLU A 290 4.65 -11.96 7.27
CA GLU A 290 3.81 -11.28 6.29
C GLU A 290 4.64 -10.70 5.14
N ARG A 291 5.62 -9.85 5.44
CA ARG A 291 6.43 -9.13 4.43
C ARG A 291 7.31 -10.08 3.64
N SER A 292 7.99 -11.02 4.30
CA SER A 292 8.82 -12.03 3.61
C SER A 292 8.01 -12.99 2.74
N SER A 293 6.68 -13.06 2.93
CA SER A 293 5.77 -13.81 2.05
C SER A 293 5.32 -12.99 0.83
N ALA A 294 5.29 -11.66 0.92
CA ALA A 294 4.88 -10.78 -0.17
C ALA A 294 6.03 -10.35 -1.11
N TYR A 295 7.29 -10.52 -0.70
CA TYR A 295 8.47 -10.35 -1.55
C TYR A 295 8.74 -11.69 -2.22
N VAL A 296 8.52 -11.77 -3.53
CA VAL A 296 8.37 -13.06 -4.20
C VAL A 296 9.47 -13.35 -5.21
N SER A 297 9.91 -14.61 -5.20
CA SER A 297 10.68 -15.16 -6.31
C SER A 297 9.73 -15.75 -7.36
N ILE A 298 10.02 -15.50 -8.63
CA ILE A 298 9.22 -15.95 -9.77
C ILE A 298 10.14 -16.68 -10.74
N GLY A 299 9.73 -17.86 -11.18
CA GLY A 299 10.48 -18.65 -12.14
C GLY A 299 9.57 -19.42 -13.10
N PRO A 300 10.14 -20.26 -13.97
CA PRO A 300 9.36 -21.07 -14.90
C PRO A 300 8.41 -22.01 -14.14
N SER A 301 7.31 -22.42 -14.76
CA SER A 301 6.44 -23.47 -14.22
C SER A 301 7.22 -24.78 -14.06
N ASP A 302 6.96 -25.55 -12.99
CA ASP A 302 7.66 -26.81 -12.72
C ASP A 302 7.27 -27.92 -13.70
N ASP A 303 6.06 -27.83 -14.25
CA ASP A 303 5.63 -28.64 -15.38
C ASP A 303 6.19 -28.01 -16.65
N GLY A 304 7.33 -28.54 -17.12
CA GLY A 304 7.79 -28.30 -18.47
C GLY A 304 6.62 -28.54 -19.43
N CYS A 305 6.44 -27.64 -20.39
CA CYS A 305 5.29 -27.54 -21.28
C CYS A 305 4.98 -28.85 -22.05
N ASP A 306 4.39 -29.84 -21.40
CA ASP A 306 3.93 -31.08 -22.00
C ASP A 306 2.55 -30.83 -22.62
N GLY A 307 2.56 -30.24 -23.82
CA GLY A 307 1.54 -30.43 -24.84
C GLY A 307 0.19 -29.70 -24.69
N ASP A 308 -0.24 -29.30 -23.49
CA ASP A 308 -1.56 -28.67 -23.25
C ASP A 308 -1.49 -27.42 -22.33
N CYS A 309 -0.40 -26.65 -22.38
CA CYS A 309 -0.34 -25.37 -21.66
C CYS A 309 -1.44 -24.44 -22.18
N GLU A 310 -2.34 -23.99 -21.30
CA GLU A 310 -3.15 -22.81 -21.57
C GLU A 310 -2.19 -21.71 -22.04
N ARG A 311 -2.39 -21.22 -23.27
CA ARG A 311 -1.42 -20.46 -24.10
C ARG A 311 -0.81 -19.18 -23.49
N ALA A 312 -1.07 -18.87 -22.22
CA ALA A 312 -0.73 -17.62 -21.55
C ALA A 312 -0.01 -17.78 -20.19
N GLU A 313 0.22 -19.00 -19.68
CA GLU A 313 1.04 -19.19 -18.48
C GLU A 313 2.52 -18.86 -18.77
N VAL A 314 3.09 -17.92 -18.02
CA VAL A 314 4.45 -17.39 -18.24
C VAL A 314 5.43 -17.70 -17.12
N GLY A 315 4.94 -18.25 -16.00
CA GLY A 315 5.74 -18.65 -14.86
C GLY A 315 4.90 -18.94 -13.63
N GLN A 316 5.54 -19.07 -12.48
CA GLN A 316 4.88 -19.29 -11.20
C GLN A 316 5.64 -18.65 -10.05
N VAL A 317 4.91 -18.31 -9.00
CA VAL A 317 5.45 -17.83 -7.74
C VAL A 317 6.05 -19.01 -6.97
N ARG A 318 7.32 -18.87 -6.58
CA ARG A 318 8.08 -19.93 -5.91
C ARG A 318 7.81 -19.97 -4.40
N ASN A 319 8.12 -21.12 -3.80
CA ASN A 319 8.06 -21.36 -2.36
C ASN A 319 6.68 -21.05 -1.72
N ARG A 320 5.60 -21.51 -2.37
CA ARG A 320 4.23 -21.35 -1.88
C ARG A 320 3.66 -22.68 -1.40
N LYS A 321 2.81 -22.62 -0.38
CA LYS A 321 2.08 -23.78 0.13
C LYS A 321 1.04 -24.30 -0.89
N GLN A 322 0.46 -23.39 -1.68
CA GLN A 322 -0.42 -23.71 -2.80
C GLN A 322 0.20 -23.16 -4.10
N PRO A 323 0.05 -23.84 -5.26
CA PRO A 323 0.54 -23.32 -6.53
C PRO A 323 -0.08 -21.96 -6.88
N LEU A 324 0.77 -20.99 -7.25
CA LEU A 324 0.36 -19.67 -7.75
C LEU A 324 0.96 -19.45 -9.15
N PRO A 325 0.31 -19.95 -10.21
CA PRO A 325 0.75 -19.70 -11.59
C PRO A 325 0.49 -18.25 -12.00
N LEU A 326 1.32 -17.75 -12.93
CA LEU A 326 1.21 -16.42 -13.51
C LEU A 326 0.79 -16.52 -14.98
N VAL A 327 -0.22 -15.74 -15.34
CA VAL A 327 -0.74 -15.61 -16.71
C VAL A 327 -0.45 -14.20 -17.21
N LYS A 328 0.18 -14.02 -18.38
CA LYS A 328 0.36 -12.69 -18.99
C LYS A 328 -0.69 -12.46 -20.07
N ALA A 329 -1.57 -11.49 -19.88
CA ALA A 329 -2.66 -11.17 -20.79
C ALA A 329 -3.18 -9.75 -20.57
N ARG A 330 -3.89 -9.21 -21.55
CA ARG A 330 -4.74 -8.02 -21.37
C ARG A 330 -6.03 -8.40 -20.67
N PHE A 331 -6.68 -7.43 -20.02
CA PHE A 331 -7.98 -7.67 -19.41
C PHE A 331 -9.02 -8.08 -20.47
N SER A 332 -9.02 -7.41 -21.64
CA SER A 332 -9.92 -7.73 -22.74
C SER A 332 -9.71 -9.15 -23.30
N GLU A 333 -8.48 -9.65 -23.30
CA GLU A 333 -8.16 -11.02 -23.71
C GLU A 333 -8.71 -12.05 -22.72
N LEU A 334 -8.54 -11.82 -21.42
CA LEU A 334 -9.13 -12.68 -20.38
C LEU A 334 -10.65 -12.75 -20.49
N GLN A 335 -11.31 -11.62 -20.75
CA GLN A 335 -12.75 -11.57 -20.99
C GLN A 335 -13.14 -12.37 -22.23
N ALA A 336 -12.40 -12.23 -23.33
CA ALA A 336 -12.63 -12.98 -24.57
C ALA A 336 -12.43 -14.49 -24.39
N TRP A 337 -11.55 -14.91 -23.48
CA TRP A 337 -11.35 -16.31 -23.09
C TRP A 337 -12.40 -16.82 -22.10
N GLY A 338 -13.33 -15.98 -21.66
CA GLY A 338 -14.33 -16.34 -20.66
C GLY A 338 -13.76 -16.56 -19.25
N ARG A 339 -12.55 -16.03 -18.97
CA ARG A 339 -11.92 -16.11 -17.66
C ARG A 339 -12.37 -14.93 -16.81
N ALA A 340 -12.95 -15.21 -15.64
CA ALA A 340 -13.26 -14.18 -14.66
C ALA A 340 -11.97 -13.48 -14.21
N ALA A 341 -11.93 -12.15 -14.35
CA ALA A 341 -10.80 -11.32 -13.94
C ALA A 341 -11.33 -10.02 -13.30
N LEU A 342 -10.57 -9.50 -12.35
CA LEU A 342 -10.84 -8.19 -11.76
C LEU A 342 -10.50 -7.09 -12.79
N ASP A 343 -11.47 -6.25 -13.13
CA ASP A 343 -11.19 -5.03 -13.91
C ASP A 343 -10.23 -4.13 -13.11
N PRO A 344 -9.02 -3.84 -13.61
CA PRO A 344 -8.05 -3.02 -12.90
C PRO A 344 -8.57 -1.60 -12.59
N ASN A 345 -9.53 -1.08 -13.37
CA ASN A 345 -10.14 0.23 -13.12
C ASN A 345 -11.10 0.25 -11.92
N MET A 346 -11.41 -0.91 -11.32
CA MET A 346 -12.11 -0.97 -10.04
C MET A 346 -11.17 -0.80 -8.84
N LEU A 347 -9.85 -0.83 -9.05
CA LEU A 347 -8.86 -0.50 -8.04
C LEU A 347 -8.63 1.03 -8.01
N PRO A 348 -8.18 1.61 -6.88
CA PRO A 348 -7.93 3.04 -6.77
C PRO A 348 -6.62 3.43 -7.48
N VAL A 349 -6.60 3.29 -8.81
CA VAL A 349 -5.47 3.62 -9.67
C VAL A 349 -5.44 5.12 -9.95
N GLU A 350 -4.23 5.69 -9.98
CA GLU A 350 -4.06 7.13 -10.22
C GLU A 350 -4.37 7.49 -11.68
N THR A 351 -4.16 6.56 -12.60
CA THR A 351 -4.52 6.73 -14.01
C THR A 351 -5.29 5.52 -14.51
N PRO A 352 -6.36 5.70 -15.30
CA PRO A 352 -7.10 4.58 -15.86
C PRO A 352 -6.19 3.56 -16.56
N TYR A 353 -6.49 2.30 -16.36
CA TYR A 353 -5.90 1.19 -17.08
C TYR A 353 -6.45 1.13 -18.51
N GLU A 354 -5.54 1.16 -19.49
CA GLU A 354 -5.84 1.23 -20.92
C GLU A 354 -5.59 -0.10 -21.65
N ASP A 355 -5.91 -1.21 -21.01
CA ASP A 355 -5.81 -2.57 -21.59
C ASP A 355 -4.37 -3.01 -21.95
N SER A 356 -3.36 -2.49 -21.24
CA SER A 356 -1.98 -2.96 -21.38
C SER A 356 -1.80 -4.38 -20.79
N PRO A 357 -0.92 -5.23 -21.33
CA PRO A 357 -0.74 -6.58 -20.78
C PRO A 357 -0.27 -6.54 -19.32
N LEU A 358 -0.92 -7.35 -18.47
CA LEU A 358 -0.56 -7.55 -17.06
C LEU A 358 -0.30 -9.04 -16.77
N HIS A 359 0.36 -9.32 -15.67
CA HIS A 359 0.52 -10.62 -15.05
C HIS A 359 -0.59 -10.80 -14.03
N TRP A 360 -1.28 -11.94 -14.15
CA TRP A 360 -2.46 -12.27 -13.38
C TRP A 360 -2.22 -13.56 -12.60
N LEU A 361 -2.82 -13.64 -11.42
CA LEU A 361 -2.79 -14.84 -10.59
C LEU A 361 -4.17 -15.17 -10.02
N PRO A 362 -4.42 -16.43 -9.61
CA PRO A 362 -5.70 -16.82 -9.04
C PRO A 362 -5.95 -16.19 -7.66
N ALA A 363 -7.17 -15.69 -7.48
CA ALA A 363 -7.76 -15.31 -6.21
C ALA A 363 -9.11 -16.02 -6.03
N VAL A 364 -9.59 -16.06 -4.79
CA VAL A 364 -10.90 -16.62 -4.43
C VAL A 364 -11.77 -15.58 -3.75
N ALA A 365 -13.05 -15.55 -4.10
CA ALA A 365 -14.03 -14.77 -3.36
C ALA A 365 -14.63 -15.59 -2.19
N PRO A 366 -15.40 -14.99 -1.26
CA PRO A 366 -15.97 -15.69 -0.10
C PRO A 366 -16.81 -16.92 -0.43
N ASP A 367 -17.49 -16.91 -1.57
CA ASP A 367 -18.29 -18.03 -2.10
C ASP A 367 -17.44 -19.15 -2.74
N GLY A 368 -16.12 -19.02 -2.72
CA GLY A 368 -15.17 -19.95 -3.34
C GLY A 368 -15.00 -19.77 -4.85
N SER A 369 -15.68 -18.79 -5.48
CA SER A 369 -15.51 -18.53 -6.90
C SER A 369 -14.10 -18.02 -7.20
N GLY A 370 -13.48 -18.58 -8.26
CA GLY A 370 -12.16 -18.17 -8.73
C GLY A 370 -12.23 -16.93 -9.62
N VAL A 371 -11.28 -16.02 -9.43
CA VAL A 371 -11.11 -14.81 -10.24
C VAL A 371 -9.61 -14.52 -10.40
N LEU A 372 -9.21 -14.00 -11.55
CA LEU A 372 -7.84 -13.54 -11.75
C LEU A 372 -7.67 -12.10 -11.23
N VAL A 373 -6.58 -11.83 -10.53
CA VAL A 373 -6.20 -10.49 -10.06
C VAL A 373 -4.80 -10.12 -10.54
N PRO A 374 -4.49 -8.83 -10.77
CA PRO A 374 -3.15 -8.40 -11.14
C PRO A 374 -2.12 -8.75 -10.05
N ALA A 375 -0.96 -9.27 -10.43
CA ALA A 375 0.12 -9.62 -9.50
C ALA A 375 0.63 -8.41 -8.70
N GLN A 376 0.65 -7.23 -9.32
CA GLN A 376 1.00 -5.96 -8.67
C GLN A 376 0.03 -5.56 -7.54
N ALA A 377 -1.22 -6.04 -7.58
CA ALA A 377 -2.17 -5.80 -6.49
C ALA A 377 -1.92 -6.73 -5.29
N VAL A 378 -1.02 -7.70 -5.41
CA VAL A 378 -0.79 -8.78 -4.43
C VAL A 378 0.58 -8.70 -3.77
N PHE A 379 1.63 -8.50 -4.56
CA PHE A 379 3.02 -8.57 -4.09
C PHE A 379 3.65 -7.20 -3.88
N LEU A 380 4.61 -7.13 -2.96
CA LEU A 380 5.44 -5.96 -2.73
C LEU A 380 6.70 -6.05 -3.58
N PHE A 381 7.21 -4.91 -4.06
CA PHE A 381 8.39 -4.86 -4.95
C PHE A 381 8.21 -5.75 -6.20
N CYS A 382 6.99 -5.80 -6.74
CA CYS A 382 6.61 -6.61 -7.90
C CYS A 382 7.12 -6.01 -9.21
N ASN A 383 8.41 -6.21 -9.52
CA ASN A 383 9.01 -5.75 -10.77
C ASN A 383 8.87 -6.84 -11.85
N LEU A 384 7.85 -6.74 -12.69
CA LEU A 384 7.59 -7.68 -13.78
C LEU A 384 7.66 -6.97 -15.13
N ASP A 385 7.72 -7.75 -16.22
CA ASP A 385 7.76 -7.23 -17.58
C ASP A 385 6.37 -6.69 -18.00
N GLU A 386 5.94 -5.59 -17.39
CA GLU A 386 4.64 -4.94 -17.55
C GLU A 386 4.66 -3.49 -17.05
N GLN A 387 3.65 -2.70 -17.42
CA GLN A 387 3.50 -1.34 -16.91
C GLN A 387 2.96 -1.33 -15.48
N ALA A 388 3.36 -0.34 -14.70
CA ALA A 388 2.87 -0.11 -13.36
C ALA A 388 1.36 0.18 -13.37
N LEU A 389 0.65 -0.42 -12.43
CA LEU A 389 -0.76 -0.17 -12.15
C LEU A 389 -0.95 0.90 -11.06
N PHE A 390 0.02 1.05 -10.16
CA PHE A 390 0.03 2.00 -9.05
C PHE A 390 1.32 2.83 -9.06
N LEU A 391 1.27 4.09 -8.63
CA LEU A 391 2.50 4.87 -8.42
C LEU A 391 3.26 4.39 -7.18
N ALA A 392 2.53 4.03 -6.13
CA ALA A 392 3.07 3.45 -4.92
C ALA A 392 2.19 2.27 -4.48
N GLY A 393 2.58 1.05 -4.87
CA GLY A 393 1.93 -0.17 -4.39
C GLY A 393 2.15 -0.34 -2.88
N GLY A 394 1.05 -0.39 -2.12
CA GLY A 394 1.09 -0.50 -0.66
C GLY A 394 0.91 -1.93 -0.13
N SER A 395 1.21 -2.11 1.16
CA SER A 395 0.94 -3.36 1.87
C SER A 395 -0.51 -3.56 2.29
N THR A 396 -1.39 -2.60 2.04
CA THR A 396 -2.78 -2.67 2.49
C THR A 396 -3.49 -3.94 2.05
N GLY A 397 -4.13 -4.59 3.03
CA GLY A 397 -4.80 -5.87 2.83
C GLY A 397 -3.85 -7.05 2.90
N LEU A 398 -2.59 -6.86 3.26
CA LEU A 398 -1.64 -7.95 3.50
C LEU A 398 -1.63 -8.24 5.00
N ALA A 399 -1.89 -9.48 5.39
CA ALA A 399 -1.83 -9.85 6.79
C ALA A 399 -1.42 -11.30 6.99
N SER A 400 -0.73 -11.54 8.11
CA SER A 400 -0.46 -12.88 8.63
C SER A 400 -1.33 -13.20 9.85
N GLY A 401 -1.48 -14.48 10.18
CA GLY A 401 -2.30 -14.93 11.31
C GLY A 401 -1.90 -16.32 11.82
N ASN A 402 -2.41 -16.70 13.00
CA ASN A 402 -2.25 -18.07 13.49
C ASN A 402 -3.08 -19.07 12.66
N THR A 403 -4.16 -18.58 12.05
CA THR A 403 -5.05 -19.29 11.13
C THR A 403 -5.30 -18.44 9.88
N LEU A 404 -5.78 -19.05 8.79
CA LEU A 404 -6.15 -18.32 7.56
C LEU A 404 -7.27 -17.30 7.82
N ASP A 405 -8.26 -17.64 8.64
CA ASP A 405 -9.35 -16.72 8.98
C ASP A 405 -8.87 -15.53 9.82
N GLU A 406 -7.89 -15.72 10.70
CA GLU A 406 -7.27 -14.60 11.43
C GLU A 406 -6.51 -13.67 10.47
N ALA A 407 -5.77 -14.23 9.50
CA ALA A 407 -5.11 -13.45 8.47
C ALA A 407 -6.12 -12.68 7.59
N ARG A 408 -7.21 -13.31 7.15
CA ARG A 408 -8.29 -12.66 6.39
C ARG A 408 -8.95 -11.54 7.18
N GLN A 409 -9.28 -11.78 8.45
CA GLN A 409 -9.88 -10.77 9.32
C GLN A 409 -8.98 -9.55 9.45
N ALA A 410 -7.67 -9.77 9.70
CA ALA A 410 -6.71 -8.68 9.83
C ALA A 410 -6.54 -7.90 8.51
N ALA A 411 -6.43 -8.59 7.38
CA ALA A 411 -6.34 -7.98 6.05
C ALA A 411 -7.57 -7.11 5.72
N LEU A 412 -8.78 -7.59 5.96
CA LEU A 412 -9.99 -6.79 5.76
C LEU A 412 -10.04 -5.58 6.68
N THR A 413 -9.68 -5.76 7.95
CA THR A 413 -9.69 -4.68 8.95
C THR A 413 -8.73 -3.56 8.53
N GLU A 414 -7.54 -3.90 8.04
CA GLU A 414 -6.58 -2.92 7.51
C GLU A 414 -7.13 -2.20 6.27
N ILE A 415 -7.83 -2.90 5.37
CA ILE A 415 -8.47 -2.25 4.21
C ILE A 415 -9.51 -1.23 4.66
N PHE A 416 -10.38 -1.56 5.63
CA PHE A 416 -11.33 -0.59 6.19
C PHE A 416 -10.63 0.59 6.87
N GLU A 417 -9.50 0.34 7.54
CA GLU A 417 -8.69 1.38 8.17
C GLU A 417 -8.17 2.40 7.15
N ARG A 418 -7.53 1.91 6.09
CA ARG A 418 -6.92 2.74 5.03
C ARG A 418 -7.97 3.44 4.19
N ASP A 419 -9.09 2.77 3.96
CA ASP A 419 -10.25 3.36 3.30
C ASP A 419 -10.83 4.53 4.11
N ALA A 420 -10.99 4.36 5.42
CA ALA A 420 -11.47 5.41 6.31
C ALA A 420 -10.49 6.59 6.38
N GLU A 421 -9.20 6.31 6.48
CA GLU A 421 -8.12 7.31 6.48
C GLU A 421 -8.12 8.14 5.19
N ALA A 422 -8.30 7.51 4.04
CA ALA A 422 -8.33 8.18 2.75
C ALA A 422 -9.64 8.95 2.52
N THR A 423 -10.78 8.41 2.94
CA THR A 423 -12.08 8.95 2.50
C THR A 423 -12.73 9.89 3.49
N THR A 424 -12.24 10.02 4.73
CA THR A 424 -12.87 10.81 5.79
C THR A 424 -12.13 12.11 6.07
N PRO A 425 -12.72 13.28 5.76
CA PRO A 425 -12.17 14.58 6.14
C PRO A 425 -12.00 14.73 7.65
N TYR A 426 -10.96 15.44 8.06
CA TYR A 426 -10.80 15.87 9.44
C TYR A 426 -11.98 16.77 9.86
N SER A 427 -12.60 16.43 11.00
CA SER A 427 -13.61 17.25 11.64
C SER A 427 -13.43 17.30 13.15
N ARG A 428 -13.29 18.52 13.69
CA ARG A 428 -13.18 18.78 15.12
C ARG A 428 -14.36 18.23 15.93
N SER A 429 -15.58 18.20 15.36
CA SER A 429 -16.76 17.68 16.06
C SER A 429 -16.70 16.17 16.31
N ARG A 430 -15.83 15.45 15.60
CA ARG A 430 -15.57 14.02 15.79
C ARG A 430 -14.35 13.75 16.68
N CYS A 431 -13.68 14.79 17.18
CA CYS A 431 -12.54 14.64 18.06
C CYS A 431 -12.95 14.40 19.51
N PHE A 432 -12.16 13.61 20.23
CA PHE A 432 -12.37 13.28 21.64
C PHE A 432 -11.04 12.97 22.34
N VAL A 433 -11.08 12.88 23.67
CA VAL A 433 -10.00 12.32 24.49
C VAL A 433 -10.49 11.05 25.18
N LEU A 434 -9.58 10.12 25.44
CA LEU A 434 -9.90 8.86 26.10
C LEU A 434 -9.66 8.91 27.60
N LYS A 435 -10.51 8.19 28.33
CA LYS A 435 -10.25 7.68 29.68
C LYS A 435 -10.55 6.19 29.74
N SER A 436 -10.07 5.53 30.77
CA SER A 436 -10.23 4.09 30.96
C SER A 436 -10.70 3.79 32.37
N ARG A 437 -11.57 2.80 32.52
CA ARG A 437 -11.93 2.20 33.81
C ARG A 437 -10.90 1.16 34.26
N ASP A 438 -10.15 0.57 33.32
CA ASP A 438 -8.94 -0.19 33.66
C ASP A 438 -7.84 0.72 34.24
N ALA A 439 -7.40 0.42 35.46
CA ALA A 439 -6.45 1.23 36.20
C ALA A 439 -5.05 1.30 35.56
N ARG A 440 -4.60 0.23 34.88
CA ARG A 440 -3.28 0.22 34.22
C ARG A 440 -3.29 1.09 32.97
N LEU A 441 -4.36 1.00 32.18
CA LEU A 441 -4.55 1.85 31.01
C LEU A 441 -4.75 3.31 31.40
N GLN A 442 -5.54 3.59 32.44
CA GLN A 442 -5.70 4.97 32.92
C GLN A 442 -4.38 5.55 33.41
N SER A 443 -3.55 4.76 34.13
CA SER A 443 -2.21 5.18 34.54
C SER A 443 -1.32 5.54 33.35
N LEU A 444 -1.37 4.76 32.26
CA LEU A 444 -0.61 5.06 31.03
C LEU A 444 -1.07 6.39 30.40
N LEU A 445 -2.38 6.65 30.35
CA LEU A 445 -2.94 7.91 29.86
C LEU A 445 -2.54 9.10 30.73
N ASP A 446 -2.58 8.94 32.06
CA ASP A 446 -2.13 9.95 33.02
C ASP A 446 -0.62 10.21 32.90
N ASP A 447 0.18 9.17 32.63
CA ASP A 447 1.62 9.30 32.40
C ASP A 447 1.94 10.11 31.14
N TYR A 448 1.20 9.93 30.03
CA TYR A 448 1.34 10.81 28.86
C TYR A 448 1.06 12.28 29.23
N ALA A 449 -0.02 12.53 29.97
CA ALA A 449 -0.38 13.88 30.40
C ALA A 449 0.69 14.49 31.33
N ALA A 450 1.24 13.71 32.26
CA ALA A 450 2.34 14.12 33.14
C ALA A 450 3.63 14.43 32.36
N CYS A 451 3.86 13.74 31.24
CA CYS A 451 4.94 14.02 30.29
C CYS A 451 4.68 15.27 29.41
N GLY A 452 3.50 15.89 29.53
CA GLY A 452 3.08 17.00 28.67
C GLY A 452 2.75 16.58 27.24
N ILE A 453 2.35 15.33 27.03
CA ILE A 453 1.93 14.78 25.74
C ILE A 453 0.39 14.81 25.69
N ASN A 454 -0.16 15.64 24.82
CA ASN A 454 -1.60 15.77 24.62
C ASN A 454 -2.07 14.77 23.56
N VAL A 455 -2.44 13.57 24.00
CA VAL A 455 -3.00 12.51 23.14
C VAL A 455 -4.47 12.78 22.86
N GLN A 456 -4.84 12.78 21.59
CA GLN A 456 -6.21 13.07 21.13
C GLN A 456 -6.62 12.10 20.04
N PHE A 457 -7.93 11.93 19.85
CA PHE A 457 -8.48 11.01 18.89
C PHE A 457 -9.49 11.71 17.99
N GLN A 458 -9.61 11.23 16.77
CA GLN A 458 -10.72 11.49 15.87
C GLN A 458 -11.41 10.17 15.56
N ASP A 459 -12.73 10.14 15.68
CA ASP A 459 -13.53 9.07 15.14
C ASP A 459 -13.62 9.25 13.62
N ILE A 460 -13.10 8.31 12.84
CA ILE A 460 -13.18 8.33 11.37
C ILE A 460 -13.98 7.13 10.83
N THR A 461 -14.78 6.48 11.68
CA THR A 461 -15.71 5.41 11.30
C THR A 461 -16.54 5.83 10.08
N THR A 462 -16.57 4.96 9.08
CA THR A 462 -17.21 5.20 7.78
C THR A 462 -18.63 4.63 7.75
N GLU A 463 -19.24 4.60 6.56
CA GLU A 463 -20.59 4.05 6.35
C GLU A 463 -20.72 2.58 6.74
N PHE A 464 -19.60 1.82 6.74
CA PHE A 464 -19.56 0.41 7.11
C PHE A 464 -19.81 0.17 8.61
N GLY A 465 -19.71 1.21 9.45
CA GLY A 465 -19.94 1.12 10.89
C GLY A 465 -18.84 0.39 11.68
N LEU A 466 -17.80 -0.14 11.03
CA LEU A 466 -16.62 -0.69 11.67
C LEU A 466 -15.88 0.42 12.44
N PRO A 467 -15.60 0.27 13.75
CA PRO A 467 -14.84 1.25 14.50
C PRO A 467 -13.47 1.54 13.87
N VAL A 468 -13.25 2.80 13.49
CA VAL A 468 -11.95 3.31 13.04
C VAL A 468 -11.64 4.63 13.75
N TYR A 469 -10.48 4.68 14.39
CA TYR A 469 -10.02 5.85 15.14
C TYR A 469 -8.65 6.29 14.67
N GLN A 470 -8.45 7.59 14.54
CA GLN A 470 -7.14 8.19 14.33
C GLN A 470 -6.67 8.83 15.64
N CYS A 471 -5.55 8.34 16.18
CA CYS A 471 -4.85 8.99 17.28
C CYS A 471 -3.91 10.03 16.70
N PHE A 472 -3.81 11.20 17.34
CA PHE A 472 -2.88 12.24 16.94
C PHE A 472 -2.31 13.01 18.12
N VAL A 473 -1.09 13.52 17.91
CA VAL A 473 -0.37 14.43 18.81
C VAL A 473 0.08 15.64 17.99
N MET A 474 -0.22 16.84 18.49
CA MET A 474 0.17 18.11 17.84
C MET A 474 1.55 18.54 18.31
N GLY A 475 2.51 18.68 17.41
CA GLY A 475 3.81 19.26 17.66
C GLY A 475 3.73 20.76 17.95
N ARG A 476 4.78 21.31 18.57
CA ARG A 476 4.89 22.77 18.84
C ARG A 476 5.14 23.59 17.58
N ASP A 477 5.68 22.93 16.57
CA ASP A 477 5.89 23.41 15.20
C ASP A 477 4.63 23.31 14.32
N GLY A 478 3.53 22.76 14.85
CA GLY A 478 2.29 22.53 14.12
C GLY A 478 2.26 21.22 13.33
N VAL A 479 3.34 20.43 13.33
CA VAL A 479 3.37 19.12 12.67
C VAL A 479 2.55 18.11 13.47
N LEU A 480 1.76 17.28 12.80
CA LEU A 480 0.97 16.22 13.42
C LEU A 480 1.69 14.88 13.34
N ALA A 481 1.87 14.22 14.48
CA ALA A 481 2.09 12.78 14.52
C ALA A 481 0.73 12.10 14.61
N ARG A 482 0.44 11.16 13.70
CA ARG A 482 -0.85 10.48 13.63
C ARG A 482 -0.67 9.01 13.29
N ALA A 483 -1.58 8.18 13.79
CA ALA A 483 -1.76 6.81 13.34
C ALA A 483 -3.24 6.43 13.45
N THR A 484 -3.65 5.48 12.62
CA THR A 484 -5.03 5.00 12.56
C THR A 484 -5.07 3.58 13.12
N GLY A 485 -6.21 3.17 13.64
CA GLY A 485 -6.47 1.82 14.07
C GLY A 485 -7.92 1.46 13.82
N ALA A 486 -8.14 0.27 13.26
CA ALA A 486 -9.47 -0.27 13.02
C ALA A 486 -9.68 -1.64 13.69
N GLY A 487 -10.94 -2.01 13.87
CA GLY A 487 -11.30 -3.36 14.30
C GLY A 487 -12.72 -3.46 14.81
N LEU A 488 -13.24 -4.69 14.88
CA LEU A 488 -14.57 -4.96 15.41
C LEU A 488 -14.72 -4.54 16.88
N SER A 489 -13.63 -4.61 17.66
CA SER A 489 -13.58 -4.03 19.02
C SER A 489 -13.03 -2.61 18.96
N GLY A 490 -13.90 -1.63 19.16
CA GLY A 490 -13.55 -0.22 19.26
C GLY A 490 -12.49 0.10 20.32
N PRO A 491 -12.53 -0.50 21.53
CA PRO A 491 -11.44 -0.38 22.50
C PRO A 491 -10.08 -0.80 21.92
N ARG A 492 -10.01 -1.93 21.19
CA ARG A 492 -8.76 -2.42 20.59
C ARG A 492 -8.31 -1.54 19.42
N ALA A 493 -9.24 -1.07 18.59
CA ALA A 493 -8.96 -0.14 17.49
C ALA A 493 -8.33 1.17 18.00
N ALA A 494 -8.88 1.74 19.08
CA ALA A 494 -8.36 2.97 19.69
C ALA A 494 -6.98 2.76 20.32
N LEU A 495 -6.74 1.61 20.97
CA LEU A 495 -5.42 1.25 21.50
C LEU A 495 -4.40 0.99 20.38
N ALA A 496 -4.80 0.38 19.26
CA ALA A 496 -3.93 0.21 18.10
C ALA A 496 -3.46 1.57 17.57
N ALA A 497 -4.41 2.48 17.28
CA ALA A 497 -4.12 3.84 16.85
C ALA A 497 -3.18 4.58 17.83
N LEU A 498 -3.44 4.45 19.14
CA LEU A 498 -2.58 5.00 20.19
C LEU A 498 -1.15 4.48 20.09
N THR A 499 -0.97 3.15 20.13
CA THR A 499 0.35 2.54 20.16
C THR A 499 1.12 2.72 18.85
N GLU A 500 0.44 2.90 17.72
CA GLU A 500 1.09 3.14 16.43
C GLU A 500 1.52 4.59 16.21
N THR A 501 0.98 5.54 16.98
CA THR A 501 1.28 6.96 16.79
C THR A 501 2.78 7.23 17.01
N PRO A 502 3.51 7.76 16.01
CA PRO A 502 4.96 7.87 16.04
C PRO A 502 5.41 9.13 16.81
N TRP A 503 5.18 9.14 18.12
CA TRP A 503 5.60 10.22 19.01
C TRP A 503 6.58 9.69 20.06
N PRO A 504 7.75 10.34 20.29
CA PRO A 504 8.72 9.86 21.28
C PRO A 504 8.13 9.78 22.70
N TYR A 505 8.02 8.57 23.22
CA TYR A 505 7.59 8.29 24.58
C TYR A 505 8.50 7.22 25.20
N SER A 506 8.88 7.43 26.45
CA SER A 506 9.70 6.49 27.20
C SER A 506 9.32 6.51 28.65
N THR A 507 9.13 5.32 29.22
CA THR A 507 8.98 5.10 30.66
C THR A 507 10.33 5.13 31.40
N SER A 508 11.46 5.16 30.67
CA SER A 508 12.79 5.26 31.26
C SER A 508 13.05 6.68 31.77
N GLN A 509 13.42 6.79 33.04
CA GLN A 509 13.81 8.06 33.67
C GLN A 509 15.08 8.70 33.05
N ALA A 510 15.86 7.94 32.28
CA ALA A 510 17.09 8.42 31.65
C ALA A 510 16.85 9.32 30.41
N VAL A 511 15.68 9.19 29.77
CA VAL A 511 15.33 9.96 28.57
C VAL A 511 14.17 10.87 28.93
N ARG A 512 14.36 12.19 28.82
CA ARG A 512 13.28 13.14 29.06
C ARG A 512 12.21 12.98 27.97
N PRO A 513 10.92 12.89 28.34
CA PRO A 513 9.83 12.92 27.36
C PRO A 513 9.88 14.19 26.52
N THR A 514 9.44 14.10 25.27
CA THR A 514 9.28 15.27 24.40
C THR A 514 7.84 15.76 24.55
N PRO A 515 7.61 16.91 25.22
CA PRO A 515 6.25 17.43 25.38
C PRO A 515 5.69 17.87 24.04
N SER A 516 4.39 17.67 23.85
CA SER A 516 3.70 18.12 22.65
C SER A 516 3.40 19.64 22.70
N GLY A 517 2.74 20.13 21.67
CA GLY A 517 1.95 21.37 21.70
C GLY A 517 0.64 21.21 22.49
N PRO A 518 -0.15 22.28 22.65
CA PRO A 518 -1.30 22.34 23.57
C PRO A 518 -2.50 21.46 23.18
N GLY A 519 -2.51 20.88 21.97
CA GLY A 519 -3.65 20.10 21.47
C GLY A 519 -4.92 20.94 21.31
N LEU A 520 -6.01 20.27 20.96
CA LEU A 520 -7.35 20.85 20.94
C LEU A 520 -7.93 20.97 22.35
N ALA A 521 -8.45 22.14 22.72
CA ALA A 521 -9.14 22.36 24.00
C ALA A 521 -10.61 21.89 23.97
N GLY A 522 -11.19 21.57 25.14
CA GLY A 522 -12.64 21.36 25.28
C GLY A 522 -13.22 20.17 24.51
N LEU A 523 -12.41 19.14 24.22
CA LEU A 523 -12.88 17.92 23.59
C LEU A 523 -13.73 17.07 24.57
N PRO A 524 -14.77 16.37 24.09
CA PRO A 524 -15.50 15.43 24.90
C PRO A 524 -14.60 14.28 25.35
N VAL A 525 -14.85 13.77 26.55
CA VAL A 525 -14.20 12.56 27.08
C VAL A 525 -15.06 11.35 26.71
N ARG A 526 -14.45 10.32 26.12
CA ARG A 526 -15.07 9.00 25.93
C ARG A 526 -14.36 7.97 26.82
N MET A 527 -15.11 7.07 27.43
CA MET A 527 -14.53 5.92 28.11
C MET A 527 -14.16 4.86 27.07
N LEU A 528 -12.96 4.30 27.17
CA LEU A 528 -12.46 3.29 26.26
C LEU A 528 -13.42 2.10 26.19
N GLU A 529 -13.92 1.65 27.34
CA GLU A 529 -14.82 0.50 27.45
C GLU A 529 -16.25 0.76 26.96
N ASP A 530 -16.60 2.01 26.66
CA ASP A 530 -17.92 2.38 26.12
C ASP A 530 -17.88 2.51 24.59
N LEU A 531 -16.71 2.34 23.96
CA LEU A 531 -16.60 2.28 22.50
C LEU A 531 -17.28 1.01 21.96
N PRO A 532 -17.86 1.03 20.74
CA PRO A 532 -18.60 -0.10 20.19
C PRO A 532 -17.73 -1.36 20.10
N ASP A 533 -18.33 -2.54 20.34
CA ASP A 533 -17.69 -3.83 20.15
C ASP A 533 -18.62 -4.79 19.40
N TYR A 534 -18.17 -5.22 18.23
CA TYR A 534 -18.84 -6.15 17.32
C TYR A 534 -18.03 -7.44 17.14
N SER A 535 -17.10 -7.72 18.07
CA SER A 535 -16.26 -8.91 18.00
C SER A 535 -17.08 -10.17 18.24
N LEU A 536 -17.01 -11.11 17.31
CA LEU A 536 -17.63 -12.42 17.42
C LEU A 536 -16.63 -13.46 17.99
N PRO A 537 -17.13 -14.60 18.48
CA PRO A 537 -16.30 -15.59 19.20
C PRO A 537 -15.19 -16.24 18.38
N SER A 538 -15.19 -16.15 17.06
CA SER A 538 -14.16 -16.74 16.19
C SER A 538 -13.75 -15.83 15.02
N PRO A 539 -12.51 -15.95 14.50
CA PRO A 539 -12.08 -15.18 13.32
C PRO A 539 -12.91 -15.47 12.07
N ALA A 540 -13.40 -16.70 11.92
CA ALA A 540 -14.30 -17.07 10.83
C ALA A 540 -15.62 -16.29 10.91
N ASP A 541 -16.21 -16.18 12.11
CA ASP A 541 -17.43 -15.39 12.32
C ASP A 541 -17.20 -13.90 12.07
N ASN A 542 -16.05 -13.38 12.50
CA ASN A 542 -15.64 -12.00 12.22
C ASN A 542 -15.48 -11.76 10.71
N CYS A 543 -14.87 -12.68 9.97
CA CYS A 543 -14.78 -12.59 8.51
C CYS A 543 -16.17 -12.56 7.88
N ARG A 544 -17.08 -13.45 8.30
CA ARG A 544 -18.47 -13.47 7.79
C ARG A 544 -19.20 -12.15 8.07
N LEU A 545 -18.97 -11.52 9.21
CA LEU A 545 -19.52 -10.20 9.53
C LEU A 545 -18.98 -9.12 8.60
N LEU A 546 -17.65 -9.04 8.44
CA LEU A 546 -17.00 -8.05 7.56
C LEU A 546 -17.41 -8.23 6.09
N GLU A 547 -17.49 -9.47 5.62
CA GLU A 547 -17.94 -9.81 4.26
C GLU A 547 -19.41 -9.44 4.02
N ALA A 548 -20.29 -9.66 5.01
CA ALA A 548 -21.70 -9.27 4.92
C ALA A 548 -21.86 -7.74 4.82
N ILE A 549 -21.09 -6.99 5.60
CA ILE A 549 -21.07 -5.51 5.53
C ILE A 549 -20.60 -5.05 4.15
N LEU A 550 -19.54 -5.66 3.59
CA LEU A 550 -19.10 -5.35 2.23
C LEU A 550 -20.21 -5.63 1.20
N ALA A 551 -20.90 -6.78 1.34
CA ALA A 551 -21.97 -7.18 0.43
C ALA A 551 -23.15 -6.19 0.43
N ASP A 552 -23.56 -5.69 1.60
CA ASP A 552 -24.62 -4.66 1.72
C ASP A 552 -24.26 -3.36 0.98
N HIS A 553 -22.96 -3.08 0.88
CA HIS A 553 -22.42 -1.92 0.15
C HIS A 553 -21.98 -2.27 -1.29
N GLY A 554 -22.44 -3.41 -1.83
CA GLY A 554 -22.19 -3.86 -3.20
C GLY A 554 -20.73 -4.22 -3.48
N LYS A 555 -19.95 -4.57 -2.45
CA LYS A 555 -18.52 -4.90 -2.55
C LYS A 555 -18.30 -6.38 -2.33
N LYS A 556 -17.38 -6.96 -3.09
CA LYS A 556 -16.97 -8.36 -2.97
C LYS A 556 -15.45 -8.42 -2.71
N PRO A 557 -15.00 -8.85 -1.51
CA PRO A 557 -13.58 -9.04 -1.26
C PRO A 557 -13.06 -10.23 -2.07
N LEU A 558 -11.78 -10.19 -2.42
CA LEU A 558 -11.03 -11.26 -3.08
C LEU A 558 -9.80 -11.58 -2.23
N TYR A 559 -9.45 -12.85 -2.12
CA TYR A 559 -8.33 -13.31 -1.30
C TYR A 559 -7.33 -14.12 -2.12
N VAL A 560 -6.05 -13.87 -1.84
CA VAL A 560 -4.94 -14.68 -2.33
C VAL A 560 -4.19 -15.22 -1.12
N ASP A 561 -4.15 -16.54 -0.97
CA ASP A 561 -3.30 -17.20 0.01
C ASP A 561 -1.87 -17.20 -0.53
N ILE A 562 -0.98 -16.44 0.11
CA ILE A 562 0.42 -16.32 -0.28
C ILE A 562 1.35 -17.01 0.74
N SER A 563 0.81 -17.88 1.60
CA SER A 563 1.56 -18.59 2.63
C SER A 563 2.75 -19.33 2.04
N ARG A 564 3.93 -19.13 2.64
CA ARG A 564 5.16 -19.83 2.25
C ARG A 564 5.16 -21.27 2.76
N ALA A 565 5.71 -22.17 1.96
CA ALA A 565 5.82 -23.59 2.32
C ALA A 565 6.81 -23.82 3.47
N ASP A 566 7.89 -23.04 3.53
CA ASP A 566 8.96 -23.15 4.55
C ASP A 566 8.62 -22.49 5.90
N LEU A 567 7.68 -21.53 5.94
CA LEU A 567 7.25 -20.90 7.19
C LEU A 567 6.04 -21.58 7.84
N ASP A 568 5.20 -22.25 7.04
CA ASP A 568 3.93 -22.87 7.45
C ASP A 568 3.06 -21.98 8.36
N LEU A 569 3.06 -20.68 8.05
CA LEU A 569 2.27 -19.65 8.71
C LEU A 569 1.33 -18.98 7.70
N PRO A 570 0.02 -18.89 8.01
CA PRO A 570 -0.95 -18.23 7.14
C PRO A 570 -0.58 -16.79 6.81
N VAL A 571 -0.54 -16.46 5.52
CA VAL A 571 -0.44 -15.09 5.00
C VAL A 571 -1.41 -14.92 3.84
N VAL A 572 -2.23 -13.87 3.91
CA VAL A 572 -3.25 -13.57 2.92
C VAL A 572 -3.08 -12.14 2.43
N ARG A 573 -3.27 -11.94 1.11
CA ARG A 573 -3.62 -10.64 0.55
C ARG A 573 -5.13 -10.60 0.29
N ALA A 574 -5.83 -9.66 0.89
CA ALA A 574 -7.20 -9.29 0.53
C ALA A 574 -7.21 -8.10 -0.43
N ILE A 575 -8.18 -8.07 -1.33
CA ILE A 575 -8.45 -6.96 -2.26
C ILE A 575 -9.94 -6.68 -2.20
N VAL A 576 -10.33 -5.44 -1.90
CA VAL A 576 -11.72 -5.01 -1.96
C VAL A 576 -11.84 -3.94 -3.05
N PRO A 577 -12.39 -4.28 -4.22
CA PRO A 577 -12.58 -3.30 -5.29
C PRO A 577 -13.39 -2.09 -4.81
N HIS A 578 -13.05 -0.91 -5.35
CA HIS A 578 -13.62 0.40 -5.02
C HIS A 578 -13.27 0.98 -3.64
N LEU A 579 -12.49 0.27 -2.80
CA LEU A 579 -11.94 0.85 -1.58
C LEU A 579 -10.56 1.46 -1.82
N SER A 580 -10.26 2.54 -1.11
CA SER A 580 -8.97 3.21 -1.17
C SER A 580 -7.90 2.37 -0.49
N LEU A 581 -6.71 2.29 -1.08
CA LEU A 581 -5.59 1.50 -0.57
C LEU A 581 -4.60 2.34 0.24
N THR A 582 -4.66 3.66 0.18
CA THR A 582 -3.74 4.53 0.93
C THR A 582 -4.38 5.87 1.25
N GLY A 583 -4.06 6.39 2.44
CA GLY A 583 -4.34 7.76 2.85
C GLY A 583 -3.18 8.73 2.60
N GLU A 584 -2.15 8.30 1.86
CA GLU A 584 -1.07 9.15 1.39
C GLU A 584 -1.46 9.82 0.07
N TRP A 585 -1.29 11.14 0.02
CA TRP A 585 -1.71 11.97 -1.09
C TRP A 585 -0.51 12.70 -1.68
N ASP A 586 -0.40 12.65 -2.99
CA ASP A 586 0.53 13.44 -3.79
C ASP A 586 -0.21 14.20 -4.90
N ARG A 587 0.55 14.87 -5.77
CA ARG A 587 -0.03 15.64 -6.89
C ARG A 587 -0.60 14.77 -8.02
N PHE A 588 -0.30 13.48 -8.05
CA PHE A 588 -0.80 12.53 -9.05
C PHE A 588 -2.03 11.76 -8.56
N SER A 589 -2.22 11.73 -7.25
CA SER A 589 -3.37 11.15 -6.58
C SER A 589 -4.67 11.72 -7.12
N ARG A 590 -5.66 10.84 -7.31
CA ARG A 590 -7.00 11.21 -7.77
C ARG A 590 -8.02 10.93 -6.65
N PRO A 591 -8.60 11.97 -6.01
CA PRO A 591 -9.52 11.75 -4.90
C PRO A 591 -10.78 10.97 -5.30
N ASP A 592 -11.19 10.04 -4.42
CA ASP A 592 -12.38 9.22 -4.62
C ASP A 592 -13.68 10.04 -4.51
N MET A 593 -14.73 9.60 -5.18
CA MET A 593 -16.02 10.29 -5.12
C MET A 593 -16.65 10.30 -3.71
N ARG A 594 -16.31 9.34 -2.84
CA ARG A 594 -16.80 9.30 -1.46
C ARG A 594 -16.24 10.41 -0.58
N ILE A 595 -14.99 10.86 -0.79
CA ILE A 595 -14.46 12.01 -0.02
C ILE A 595 -15.21 13.30 -0.40
N PHE A 596 -15.61 13.46 -1.67
CA PHE A 596 -16.47 14.58 -2.08
C PHE A 596 -17.85 14.50 -1.45
N ALA A 597 -18.47 13.31 -1.40
CA ALA A 597 -19.76 13.12 -0.74
C ALA A 597 -19.71 13.53 0.74
N ARG A 598 -18.64 13.16 1.46
CA ARG A 598 -18.44 13.58 2.85
C ARG A 598 -18.14 15.07 2.97
N TYR A 599 -17.28 15.61 2.11
CA TYR A 599 -16.92 17.03 2.09
C TYR A 599 -18.16 17.92 1.94
N LEU A 600 -19.03 17.63 0.97
CA LEU A 600 -20.26 18.41 0.78
C LEU A 600 -21.20 18.29 1.99
N ASN A 601 -21.27 17.11 2.61
CA ASN A 601 -22.11 16.87 3.79
C ASN A 601 -21.62 17.59 5.06
N LEU A 602 -20.39 18.13 5.08
CA LEU A 602 -19.91 18.96 6.21
C LEU A 602 -20.61 20.33 6.27
N PHE A 603 -21.24 20.78 5.17
CA PHE A 603 -21.82 22.12 5.03
C PHE A 603 -23.33 22.13 4.79
N THR A 604 -23.96 20.95 4.76
CA THR A 604 -25.41 20.76 4.71
C THR A 604 -25.95 20.50 6.11
#